data_AF-A0A3S0KFZ7-F1
#
_entry.id   AF-A0A3S0KFZ7-F1
#
_cell.length_a   1.000
_cell.length_b   1.000
_cell.length_c   1.000
_cell.angle_alpha   90.00
_cell.angle_beta   90.00
_cell.angle_gamma   90.00
#
_symmetry.space_group_name_H-M   'P 1'
#
loop_
_entity.id
_entity.type
_entity.pdbx_description
1 polymer ?
#
loop_
_entity_poly.entity_id
_entity_poly.type
_entity_poly.pdbx_seq_one_letter_code
_entity_poly.pdbx_strand_id
1 'polypeptide(L)'
;MHKFETERLKVRRLEEQDKPFYCSLYTCSETMKNIAAPFTQTKAEQSFNTAMKILKKEQPKHLVWVMLNKESGTPVGIFGLTWPEPKSTKAASPKAEGTKTASPKTESTRAESTKAEIGILLTPQSVKKGFAIELIRHFLSRCNCFEGLTHLQANVSAGNTDSLRLFKKANFQTIETDKTTESTVIRLEFNILNN
;
A
#
# COMPACT_ATOMS: atom_id res chain seq x y z
N MET A 1 -10.82 6.97 7.56
CA MET A 1 -10.87 8.09 6.58
C MET A 1 -11.45 7.65 5.24
N HIS A 2 -12.61 8.19 4.83
CA HIS A 2 -13.27 7.83 3.55
C HIS A 2 -13.03 8.83 2.42
N LYS A 3 -12.85 10.11 2.76
CA LYS A 3 -12.55 11.20 1.83
C LYS A 3 -11.68 12.24 2.51
N PHE A 4 -10.82 12.90 1.76
CA PHE A 4 -10.06 14.07 2.21
C PHE A 4 -9.61 14.89 1.00
N GLU A 5 -9.06 16.07 1.28
CA GLU A 5 -8.58 16.97 0.25
C GLU A 5 -7.22 17.53 0.63
N THR A 6 -6.39 17.72 -0.38
CA THR A 6 -5.15 18.48 -0.29
C THR A 6 -5.34 19.83 -0.98
N GLU A 7 -4.25 20.57 -1.21
CA GLU A 7 -4.30 21.82 -1.96
C GLU A 7 -4.87 21.62 -3.36
N ARG A 8 -4.39 20.60 -4.08
CA ARG A 8 -4.73 20.35 -5.50
C ARG A 8 -5.55 19.09 -5.73
N LEU A 9 -5.70 18.22 -4.74
CA LEU A 9 -6.36 16.92 -4.92
C LEU A 9 -7.63 16.80 -4.09
N LYS A 10 -8.67 16.23 -4.71
CA LYS A 10 -9.79 15.61 -4.01
C LYS A 10 -9.58 14.11 -4.00
N VAL A 11 -9.66 13.50 -2.83
CA VAL A 11 -9.33 12.09 -2.63
C VAL A 11 -10.53 11.38 -2.01
N ARG A 12 -11.03 10.34 -2.68
CA ARG A 12 -12.21 9.57 -2.24
C ARG A 12 -12.01 8.08 -2.49
N ARG A 13 -12.83 7.24 -1.84
CA ARG A 13 -12.83 5.79 -2.07
C ARG A 13 -13.01 5.47 -3.56
N LEU A 14 -12.39 4.36 -3.96
CA LEU A 14 -12.68 3.73 -5.24
C LEU A 14 -14.15 3.29 -5.27
N GLU A 15 -14.85 3.64 -6.35
CA GLU A 15 -16.27 3.34 -6.57
C GLU A 15 -16.47 2.64 -7.93
N GLU A 16 -17.67 2.13 -8.19
CA GLU A 16 -17.94 1.32 -9.40
C GLU A 16 -17.72 2.10 -10.70
N GLN A 17 -18.03 3.41 -10.72
CA GLN A 17 -17.81 4.26 -11.89
C GLN A 17 -16.33 4.46 -12.24
N ASP A 18 -15.41 4.16 -11.32
CA ASP A 18 -13.97 4.31 -11.56
C ASP A 18 -13.37 3.11 -12.32
N LYS A 19 -14.16 2.07 -12.63
CA LYS A 19 -13.70 0.88 -13.35
C LYS A 19 -12.89 1.22 -14.61
N PRO A 20 -13.35 2.11 -15.52
CA PRO A 20 -12.59 2.43 -16.73
C PRO A 20 -11.23 3.05 -16.41
N PHE A 21 -11.20 3.98 -15.45
CA PHE A 21 -9.96 4.63 -15.02
C PHE A 21 -8.99 3.66 -14.35
N TYR A 22 -9.47 2.85 -13.40
CA TYR A 22 -8.68 1.83 -12.74
C TYR A 22 -8.06 0.88 -13.77
N CYS A 23 -8.86 0.36 -14.72
CA CYS A 23 -8.34 -0.54 -15.75
C CYS A 23 -7.27 0.13 -16.61
N SER A 24 -7.47 1.40 -16.98
CA SER A 24 -6.49 2.15 -17.78
C SER A 24 -5.11 2.26 -17.11
N LEU A 25 -5.04 2.33 -15.77
CA LEU A 25 -3.76 2.35 -15.06
C LEU A 25 -3.04 1.00 -15.17
N TYR A 26 -3.75 -0.11 -14.97
CA TYR A 26 -3.16 -1.45 -14.96
C TYR A 26 -2.86 -2.00 -16.36
N THR A 27 -3.50 -1.48 -17.41
CA THR A 27 -3.19 -1.83 -18.79
C THR A 27 -2.13 -0.91 -19.42
N CYS A 28 -1.79 0.21 -18.77
CA CYS A 28 -0.79 1.16 -19.27
C CYS A 28 0.65 0.65 -19.00
N SER A 29 1.42 0.47 -20.08
CA SER A 29 2.82 0.02 -20.01
C SER A 29 3.71 0.97 -19.23
N GLU A 30 3.56 2.28 -19.41
CA GLU A 30 4.37 3.26 -18.72
C GLU A 30 4.08 3.31 -17.21
N THR A 31 2.81 3.13 -16.83
CA THR A 31 2.40 3.09 -15.42
C THR A 31 2.92 1.82 -14.74
N MET A 32 2.85 0.68 -15.44
CA MET A 32 3.15 -0.64 -14.88
C MET A 32 4.63 -1.05 -14.98
N LYS A 33 5.46 -0.34 -15.75
CA LYS A 33 6.85 -0.72 -16.09
C LYS A 33 7.74 -1.16 -14.93
N ASN A 34 7.50 -0.61 -13.73
CA ASN A 34 8.29 -0.88 -12.52
C ASN A 34 7.55 -1.78 -11.51
N ILE A 35 6.37 -2.29 -11.87
CA ILE A 35 5.47 -3.05 -11.01
C ILE A 35 5.35 -4.49 -11.54
N ALA A 36 4.87 -4.64 -12.78
CA ALA A 36 4.67 -5.92 -13.45
C ALA A 36 4.43 -5.71 -14.95
N ALA A 37 4.35 -6.79 -15.72
CA ALA A 37 3.83 -6.71 -17.08
C ALA A 37 2.41 -6.10 -17.07
N PRO A 38 2.08 -5.21 -18.03
CA PRO A 38 0.75 -4.61 -18.12
C PRO A 38 -0.32 -5.68 -18.22
N PHE A 39 -1.45 -5.46 -17.56
CA PHE A 39 -2.53 -6.41 -17.59
C PHE A 39 -3.22 -6.38 -18.94
N THR A 40 -3.82 -7.51 -19.31
CA THR A 40 -4.87 -7.50 -20.33
C THR A 40 -6.09 -6.79 -19.76
N GLN A 41 -6.96 -6.27 -20.63
CA GLN A 41 -8.21 -5.62 -20.21
C GLN A 41 -9.01 -6.54 -19.28
N THR A 42 -9.21 -7.81 -19.65
CA THR A 42 -9.92 -8.80 -18.82
C THR A 42 -9.28 -8.98 -17.44
N LYS A 43 -7.95 -9.05 -17.35
CA LYS A 43 -7.24 -9.20 -16.07
C LYS A 43 -7.37 -7.93 -15.21
N ALA A 44 -7.33 -6.75 -15.83
CA ALA A 44 -7.55 -5.48 -15.13
C ALA A 44 -8.97 -5.38 -14.56
N GLU A 45 -9.98 -5.83 -15.32
CA GLU A 45 -11.37 -5.88 -14.84
C GLU A 45 -11.56 -6.89 -13.71
N GLN A 46 -10.94 -8.07 -13.79
CA GLN A 46 -10.93 -9.05 -12.71
C GLN A 46 -10.28 -8.48 -11.44
N SER A 47 -9.16 -7.76 -11.59
CA SER A 47 -8.50 -7.06 -10.48
C SER A 47 -9.42 -6.02 -9.85
N PHE A 48 -10.09 -5.19 -10.66
CA PHE A 48 -11.08 -4.22 -10.19
C PHE A 48 -12.22 -4.89 -9.40
N ASN A 49 -12.82 -5.94 -9.96
CA ASN A 49 -13.91 -6.66 -9.31
C ASN A 49 -13.47 -7.26 -7.96
N THR A 50 -12.22 -7.73 -7.88
CA THR A 50 -11.63 -8.23 -6.63
C THR A 50 -11.45 -7.10 -5.61
N ALA A 51 -10.93 -5.95 -6.04
CA ALA A 51 -10.80 -4.77 -5.19
C ALA A 51 -12.17 -4.32 -4.63
N MET A 52 -13.21 -4.26 -5.47
CA MET A 52 -14.56 -3.89 -5.03
C MET A 52 -15.14 -4.88 -4.02
N LYS A 53 -14.94 -6.19 -4.20
CA LYS A 53 -15.36 -7.21 -3.23
C LYS A 53 -14.67 -7.04 -1.88
N ILE A 54 -13.37 -6.71 -1.88
CA ILE A 54 -12.61 -6.50 -0.64
C ILE A 54 -13.08 -5.22 0.06
N LEU A 55 -13.26 -4.13 -0.68
CA LEU A 55 -13.67 -2.83 -0.15
C LEU A 55 -15.07 -2.85 0.49
N LYS A 56 -15.96 -3.76 0.05
CA LYS A 56 -17.31 -3.93 0.60
C LYS A 56 -17.35 -4.72 1.93
N LYS A 57 -16.22 -5.28 2.39
CA LYS A 57 -16.15 -5.97 3.69
C LYS A 57 -16.17 -4.95 4.84
N GLU A 58 -16.67 -5.34 6.01
CA GLU A 58 -16.69 -4.50 7.22
C GLU A 58 -15.29 -4.07 7.66
N GLN A 59 -14.34 -5.01 7.61
CA GLN A 59 -12.91 -4.77 7.90
C GLN A 59 -12.07 -5.12 6.67
N PRO A 60 -11.98 -4.20 5.68
CA PRO A 60 -11.28 -4.46 4.45
C PRO A 60 -9.76 -4.43 4.66
N LYS A 61 -9.08 -5.52 4.31
CA LYS A 61 -7.61 -5.64 4.38
C LYS A 61 -6.89 -4.84 3.29
N HIS A 62 -7.62 -4.41 2.26
CA HIS A 62 -7.11 -3.57 1.19
C HIS A 62 -8.06 -2.42 0.97
N LEU A 63 -7.47 -1.23 0.99
CA LEU A 63 -8.15 0.03 0.85
C LEU A 63 -7.60 0.76 -0.36
N VAL A 64 -8.48 1.32 -1.19
CA VAL A 64 -8.09 2.03 -2.41
C VAL A 64 -8.88 3.33 -2.50
N TRP A 65 -8.20 4.37 -2.94
CA TRP A 65 -8.76 5.69 -3.20
C TRP A 65 -8.35 6.17 -4.58
N VAL A 66 -9.23 6.96 -5.20
CA VAL A 66 -8.97 7.71 -6.42
C VAL A 66 -8.59 9.14 -6.04
N MET A 67 -7.58 9.66 -6.73
CA MET A 67 -7.14 11.05 -6.63
C MET A 67 -7.63 11.81 -7.86
N LEU A 68 -8.37 12.89 -7.64
CA LEU A 68 -8.88 13.79 -8.67
C LEU A 68 -8.15 15.13 -8.56
N ASN A 69 -7.69 15.68 -9.67
CA ASN A 69 -7.25 17.08 -9.71
C ASN A 69 -8.49 17.97 -9.48
N LYS A 70 -8.42 18.87 -8.49
CA LYS A 70 -9.53 19.78 -8.15
C LYS A 70 -9.87 20.75 -9.27
N GLU A 71 -8.88 21.21 -10.01
CA GLU A 71 -9.06 22.22 -11.05
C GLU A 71 -9.81 21.64 -12.25
N SER A 72 -9.36 20.48 -12.75
CA SER A 72 -9.91 19.86 -13.96
C SER A 72 -10.99 18.81 -13.69
N GLY A 73 -11.12 18.34 -12.45
CA GLY A 73 -11.97 17.21 -12.08
C GLY A 73 -11.47 15.84 -12.59
N THR A 74 -10.32 15.81 -13.29
CA THR A 74 -9.81 14.58 -13.92
C THR A 74 -9.07 13.69 -12.92
N PRO A 75 -9.20 12.36 -13.02
CA PRO A 75 -8.44 11.44 -12.18
C PRO A 75 -6.96 11.44 -12.55
N VAL A 76 -6.09 11.55 -11.55
CA VAL A 76 -4.62 11.62 -11.71
C VAL A 76 -3.91 10.35 -11.26
N GLY A 77 -4.60 9.49 -10.51
CA GLY A 77 -4.06 8.22 -10.04
C GLY A 77 -4.92 7.57 -8.95
N ILE A 78 -4.41 6.47 -8.41
CA ILE A 78 -4.94 5.80 -7.23
C ILE A 78 -3.84 5.67 -6.16
N PHE A 79 -4.25 5.61 -4.90
CA PHE A 79 -3.37 5.10 -3.85
C PHE A 79 -4.12 4.09 -2.99
N GLY A 80 -3.38 3.20 -2.35
CA GLY A 80 -3.97 2.17 -1.52
C GLY A 80 -3.13 1.81 -0.31
N LEU A 81 -3.81 1.21 0.67
CA LEU A 81 -3.24 0.62 1.86
C LEU A 81 -3.59 -0.86 1.91
N THR A 82 -2.62 -1.69 2.24
CA THR A 82 -2.78 -3.14 2.40
C THR A 82 -2.29 -3.54 3.78
N TRP A 83 -3.13 -4.21 4.57
CA TRP A 83 -2.70 -4.82 5.83
C TRP A 83 -2.31 -6.27 5.57
N PRO A 84 -1.00 -6.59 5.52
CA PRO A 84 -0.56 -7.96 5.35
C PRO A 84 -1.06 -8.82 6.52
N GLU A 85 -1.53 -10.02 6.21
CA GLU A 85 -1.82 -10.97 7.28
C GLU A 85 -0.52 -11.33 8.00
N PRO A 86 -0.55 -11.53 9.34
CA PRO A 86 0.57 -12.12 10.04
C PRO A 86 0.91 -13.41 9.33
N LYS A 87 2.15 -13.55 8.83
CA LYS A 87 2.61 -14.83 8.30
C LYS A 87 2.40 -15.83 9.42
N SER A 88 1.50 -16.79 9.26
CA SER A 88 1.41 -17.93 10.17
C SER A 88 2.79 -18.56 10.13
N THR A 89 3.57 -18.39 11.20
CA THR A 89 4.77 -19.19 11.39
C THR A 89 4.27 -20.62 11.38
N LYS A 90 4.53 -21.36 10.30
CA LYS A 90 4.52 -22.82 10.36
C LYS A 90 5.59 -23.15 11.40
N ALA A 91 5.18 -23.30 12.65
CA ALA A 91 5.97 -23.99 13.63
C ALA A 91 6.36 -25.30 12.97
N ALA A 92 7.66 -25.54 12.84
CA ALA A 92 8.14 -26.88 12.57
C ALA A 92 7.47 -27.77 13.60
N SER A 93 6.60 -28.67 13.14
CA SER A 93 5.97 -29.66 13.99
C SER A 93 7.09 -30.36 14.77
N PRO A 94 7.11 -30.31 16.11
CA PRO A 94 7.95 -31.21 16.85
C PRO A 94 7.43 -32.62 16.55
N LYS A 95 8.29 -33.48 15.99
CA LYS A 95 8.04 -34.91 16.02
C LYS A 95 7.77 -35.29 17.49
N ALA A 96 6.69 -36.03 17.68
CA ALA A 96 6.21 -36.46 18.97
C ALA A 96 7.30 -37.21 19.75
N GLU A 97 7.55 -36.80 20.99
CA GLU A 97 7.92 -37.73 22.06
C GLU A 97 7.68 -37.10 23.45
N GLY A 98 6.91 -37.80 24.28
CA GLY A 98 7.15 -37.88 25.73
C GLY A 98 6.82 -36.68 26.64
N THR A 99 5.75 -36.89 27.42
CA THR A 99 5.61 -36.54 28.86
C THR A 99 5.30 -35.10 29.31
N LYS A 100 4.33 -35.05 30.23
CA LYS A 100 3.73 -33.89 30.90
C LYS A 100 4.72 -33.15 31.82
N THR A 101 4.77 -31.83 31.72
CA THR A 101 4.85 -30.95 32.91
C THR A 101 4.37 -29.55 32.56
N ALA A 102 3.44 -29.03 33.35
CA ALA A 102 2.93 -27.66 33.25
C ALA A 102 3.99 -26.67 33.75
N SER A 103 4.15 -25.56 33.03
CA SER A 103 4.90 -24.38 33.45
C SER A 103 4.42 -23.15 32.66
N PRO A 104 4.58 -21.94 33.23
CA PRO A 104 3.57 -20.88 33.15
C PRO A 104 3.59 -20.16 31.80
N LYS A 105 2.41 -19.72 31.37
CA LYS A 105 2.23 -18.79 30.25
C LYS A 105 2.89 -17.48 30.63
N THR A 106 4.14 -17.30 30.22
CA THR A 106 4.76 -15.98 30.15
C THR A 106 3.91 -15.16 29.20
N GLU A 107 3.25 -14.12 29.73
CA GLU A 107 2.55 -13.11 28.96
C GLU A 107 3.53 -12.51 27.94
N SER A 108 3.41 -12.97 26.71
CA SER A 108 3.93 -12.26 25.56
C SER A 108 3.09 -10.99 25.44
N THR A 109 3.63 -9.87 25.92
CA THR A 109 3.12 -8.54 25.63
C THR A 109 3.16 -8.36 24.12
N ARG A 110 2.02 -8.68 23.48
CA ARG A 110 1.81 -8.60 22.05
C ARG A 110 1.92 -7.14 21.64
N ALA A 111 3.07 -6.71 21.12
CA ALA A 111 3.09 -5.54 20.25
C ALA A 111 2.35 -5.93 18.96
N GLU A 112 1.04 -5.70 18.93
CA GLU A 112 0.21 -5.81 17.74
C GLU A 112 0.72 -4.82 16.70
N SER A 113 1.69 -5.23 15.88
CA SER A 113 2.23 -4.36 14.84
C SER A 113 1.25 -4.27 13.68
N THR A 114 0.42 -3.25 13.73
CA THR A 114 -0.55 -2.76 12.73
C THR A 114 0.16 -2.07 11.57
N LYS A 115 1.09 -2.77 10.91
CA LYS A 115 1.80 -2.25 9.74
C LYS A 115 0.89 -2.32 8.52
N ALA A 116 0.87 -1.29 7.68
CA ALA A 116 0.21 -1.33 6.38
C ALA A 116 1.20 -0.99 5.26
N GLU A 117 1.07 -1.66 4.12
CA GLU A 117 1.79 -1.31 2.91
C GLU A 117 1.05 -0.20 2.17
N ILE A 118 1.78 0.85 1.75
CA ILE A 118 1.27 1.93 0.92
C ILE A 118 1.73 1.77 -0.53
N GLY A 119 0.79 1.87 -1.47
CA GLY A 119 1.04 1.87 -2.90
C GLY A 119 0.42 3.08 -3.59
N ILE A 120 1.10 3.65 -4.58
CA ILE A 120 0.62 4.79 -5.38
C ILE A 120 0.85 4.48 -6.85
N LEU A 121 -0.20 4.62 -7.67
CA LEU A 121 -0.12 4.61 -9.13
C LEU A 121 -0.62 5.95 -9.64
N LEU A 122 0.15 6.59 -10.52
CA LEU A 122 -0.24 7.82 -11.20
C LEU A 122 -0.37 7.56 -12.69
N THR A 123 -1.22 8.33 -13.36
CA THR A 123 -1.21 8.36 -14.83
C THR A 123 0.14 8.92 -15.33
N PRO A 124 0.61 8.55 -16.53
CA PRO A 124 1.85 9.10 -17.08
C PRO A 124 1.87 10.63 -17.13
N GLN A 125 0.73 11.25 -17.43
CA GLN A 125 0.61 12.71 -17.52
C GLN A 125 0.62 13.39 -16.14
N SER A 126 0.53 12.62 -15.05
CA SER A 126 0.46 13.11 -13.67
C SER A 126 1.74 12.87 -12.88
N VAL A 127 2.66 12.04 -13.40
CA VAL A 127 3.97 11.85 -12.74
C VAL A 127 4.77 13.15 -12.73
N LYS A 128 5.65 13.30 -11.73
CA LYS A 128 6.57 14.45 -11.58
C LYS A 128 5.90 15.84 -11.44
N LYS A 129 4.57 15.93 -11.32
CA LYS A 129 3.82 17.17 -11.02
C LYS A 129 3.67 17.46 -9.52
N GLY A 130 4.25 16.62 -8.67
CA GLY A 130 4.22 16.76 -7.21
C GLY A 130 2.97 16.21 -6.51
N PHE A 131 2.00 15.65 -7.25
CA PHE A 131 0.77 15.10 -6.65
C PHE A 131 1.04 14.00 -5.62
N ALA A 132 1.93 13.05 -5.91
CA ALA A 132 2.21 11.96 -4.98
C ALA A 132 2.85 12.43 -3.66
N ILE A 133 3.78 13.40 -3.70
CA ILE A 133 4.42 13.89 -2.47
C ILE A 133 3.46 14.75 -1.64
N GLU A 134 2.60 15.53 -2.29
CA GLU A 134 1.53 16.27 -1.64
C GLU A 134 0.55 15.32 -0.94
N LEU A 135 0.09 14.29 -1.66
CA LEU A 135 -0.76 13.23 -1.13
C LEU A 135 -0.13 12.59 0.11
N ILE A 136 1.10 12.10 0.01
CA ILE A 136 1.75 11.39 1.11
C ILE A 136 1.89 12.31 2.32
N ARG A 137 2.36 13.54 2.16
CA ARG A 137 2.54 14.46 3.30
C ARG A 137 1.21 14.75 4.00
N HIS A 138 0.15 15.01 3.24
CA HIS A 138 -1.16 15.24 3.81
C HIS A 138 -1.70 13.97 4.50
N PHE A 139 -1.55 12.82 3.84
CA PHE A 139 -1.96 11.53 4.40
C PHE A 139 -1.25 11.23 5.72
N LEU A 140 0.08 11.38 5.76
CA LEU A 140 0.89 11.15 6.96
C LEU A 140 0.48 12.06 8.12
N SER A 141 0.16 13.34 7.85
CA SER A 141 -0.31 14.28 8.89
C SER A 141 -1.66 13.89 9.53
N ARG A 142 -2.39 12.94 8.94
CA ARG A 142 -3.74 12.52 9.37
C ARG A 142 -3.87 11.01 9.55
N CYS A 143 -2.82 10.23 9.35
CA CYS A 143 -2.91 8.77 9.31
C CYS A 143 -3.15 8.15 10.70
N ASN A 144 -2.97 8.91 11.78
CA ASN A 144 -3.38 8.54 13.14
C ASN A 144 -4.90 8.30 13.30
N CYS A 145 -5.73 8.68 12.31
CA CYS A 145 -7.15 8.35 12.31
C CYS A 145 -7.45 6.88 11.95
N PHE A 146 -6.45 6.10 11.53
CA PHE A 146 -6.59 4.65 11.40
C PHE A 146 -6.25 4.00 12.73
N GLU A 147 -7.27 3.48 13.40
CA GLU A 147 -7.08 2.79 14.67
C GLU A 147 -6.06 1.67 14.54
N GLY A 148 -5.17 1.62 15.51
CA GLY A 148 -4.09 0.67 15.54
C GLY A 148 -2.89 1.08 14.69
N LEU A 149 -3.03 1.63 13.46
CA LEU A 149 -1.94 1.81 12.48
C LEU A 149 -0.68 2.48 13.06
N THR A 150 0.44 1.74 13.11
CA THR A 150 1.71 2.21 13.70
C THR A 150 2.82 2.48 12.67
N HIS A 151 2.81 1.74 11.56
CA HIS A 151 3.85 1.84 10.54
C HIS A 151 3.24 1.81 9.14
N LEU A 152 3.84 2.57 8.23
CA LEU A 152 3.59 2.45 6.80
C LEU A 152 4.83 1.91 6.13
N GLN A 153 4.68 0.88 5.32
CA GLN A 153 5.75 0.27 4.55
C GLN A 153 5.55 0.53 3.06
N ALA A 154 6.63 0.78 2.32
CA ALA A 154 6.64 0.82 0.87
C ALA A 154 7.68 -0.18 0.35
N ASN A 155 7.27 -1.07 -0.55
CA ASN A 155 8.16 -1.99 -1.24
C ASN A 155 8.44 -1.42 -2.63
N VAL A 156 9.70 -1.10 -2.91
CA VAL A 156 10.09 -0.40 -4.14
C VAL A 156 11.22 -1.16 -4.83
N SER A 157 10.99 -1.59 -6.06
CA SER A 157 12.05 -2.15 -6.91
C SER A 157 13.20 -1.15 -7.06
N ALA A 158 14.46 -1.60 -6.97
CA ALA A 158 15.62 -0.70 -7.00
C ALA A 158 15.72 0.14 -8.29
N GLY A 159 15.22 -0.38 -9.41
CA GLY A 159 15.12 0.37 -10.68
C GLY A 159 14.06 1.49 -10.67
N ASN A 160 13.12 1.49 -9.71
CA ASN A 160 12.09 2.50 -9.57
C ASN A 160 12.59 3.71 -8.75
N THR A 161 13.57 4.41 -9.33
CA THR A 161 14.25 5.54 -8.68
C THR A 161 13.33 6.70 -8.34
N ASP A 162 12.27 6.92 -9.12
CA ASP A 162 11.27 7.97 -8.85
C ASP A 162 10.48 7.67 -7.58
N SER A 163 9.98 6.43 -7.39
CA SER A 163 9.29 6.03 -6.15
C SER A 163 10.24 6.02 -4.95
N LEU A 164 11.50 5.58 -5.13
CA LEU A 164 12.48 5.59 -4.05
C LEU A 164 12.73 7.03 -3.55
N ARG A 165 12.90 7.97 -4.49
CA ARG A 165 13.07 9.40 -4.18
C ARG A 165 11.83 9.99 -3.51
N LEU A 166 10.64 9.61 -3.98
CA LEU A 166 9.37 10.05 -3.40
C LEU A 166 9.26 9.67 -1.92
N PHE A 167 9.45 8.39 -1.58
CA PHE A 167 9.31 7.92 -0.20
C PHE A 167 10.40 8.48 0.71
N LYS A 168 11.65 8.58 0.24
CA LYS A 168 12.71 9.27 1.01
C LYS A 168 12.39 10.74 1.27
N LYS A 169 11.84 11.46 0.27
CA LYS A 169 11.39 12.87 0.43
C LYS A 169 10.18 13.00 1.38
N ALA A 170 9.45 11.91 1.59
CA ALA A 170 8.38 11.80 2.58
C ALA A 170 8.87 11.24 3.93
N ASN A 171 10.19 11.24 4.18
CA ASN A 171 10.83 10.80 5.42
C ASN A 171 10.71 9.30 5.73
N PHE A 172 10.36 8.46 4.75
CA PHE A 172 10.49 7.01 4.92
C PHE A 172 11.97 6.62 4.98
N GLN A 173 12.31 5.75 5.92
CA GLN A 173 13.65 5.21 6.12
C GLN A 173 13.77 3.85 5.46
N THR A 174 14.92 3.56 4.85
CA THR A 174 15.18 2.21 4.34
C THR A 174 15.42 1.26 5.51
N ILE A 175 14.68 0.14 5.57
CA ILE A 175 14.79 -0.86 6.64
C ILE A 175 15.39 -2.18 6.15
N GLU A 176 15.17 -2.53 4.88
CA GLU A 176 15.61 -3.81 4.31
C GLU A 176 15.90 -3.64 2.82
N THR A 177 16.83 -4.42 2.30
CA THR A 177 17.09 -4.53 0.85
C THR A 177 17.21 -6.01 0.51
N ASP A 178 16.16 -6.53 -0.12
CA ASP A 178 16.09 -7.92 -0.57
C ASP A 178 16.64 -8.03 -1.98
N LYS A 179 17.73 -8.79 -2.13
CA LYS A 179 18.33 -9.07 -3.44
C LYS A 179 18.05 -10.51 -3.81
N THR A 180 17.32 -10.72 -4.91
CA THR A 180 17.24 -12.00 -5.60
C THR A 180 18.13 -11.96 -6.84
N THR A 181 18.36 -13.12 -7.46
CA THR A 181 19.05 -13.21 -8.75
C THR A 181 18.37 -12.41 -9.85
N GLU A 182 17.06 -12.19 -9.75
CA GLU A 182 16.23 -11.55 -10.78
C GLU A 182 15.85 -10.11 -10.46
N SER A 183 15.87 -9.70 -9.18
CA SER A 183 15.38 -8.39 -8.77
C SER A 183 15.99 -7.91 -7.46
N THR A 184 15.97 -6.60 -7.24
CA THR A 184 16.26 -6.01 -5.93
C THR A 184 15.06 -5.19 -5.48
N VAL A 185 14.55 -5.47 -4.28
CA VAL A 185 13.45 -4.75 -3.64
C VAL A 185 13.99 -4.03 -2.41
N ILE A 186 13.76 -2.73 -2.35
CA ILE A 186 14.09 -1.89 -1.20
C ILE A 186 12.81 -1.67 -0.41
N ARG A 187 12.81 -2.06 0.86
CA ARG A 187 11.70 -1.80 1.77
C ARG A 187 11.99 -0.53 2.57
N LEU A 188 11.04 0.40 2.51
CA LEU A 188 11.08 1.62 3.29
C LEU A 188 9.94 1.66 4.28
N GLU A 189 10.17 2.24 5.45
CA GLU A 189 9.18 2.35 6.51
C GLU A 189 9.09 3.77 7.05
N PHE A 190 7.88 4.17 7.42
CA PHE A 190 7.58 5.38 8.18
C PHE A 190 6.91 4.99 9.49
N ASN A 191 7.52 5.37 10.61
CA ASN A 191 6.94 5.19 11.94
C ASN A 191 6.01 6.38 12.26
N ILE A 192 4.74 6.08 12.46
CA ILE A 192 3.70 7.09 12.70
C ILE A 192 3.79 7.67 14.12
N LEU A 193 4.27 6.89 15.09
CA LEU A 193 4.32 7.28 16.50
C LEU A 193 5.47 8.24 16.83
N ASN A 194 6.48 8.32 15.96
CA ASN A 194 7.70 9.09 16.20
C ASN A 194 7.74 10.43 15.45
N ASN A 195 6.61 10.92 14.94
CA ASN A 195 6.52 12.17 14.15
C ASN A 195 5.43 13.12 14.64
#